data_AF-A0A318F816-F1
#
_entry.id   AF-A0A318F816-F1
#
_cell.length_a   1.000
_cell.length_b   1.000
_cell.length_c   1.000
_cell.angle_alpha   90.00
_cell.angle_beta   90.00
_cell.angle_gamma   90.00
#
_symmetry.space_group_name_H-M   'P 1'
#
loop_
_entity.id
_entity.type
_entity.pdbx_description
1 polymer ?
#
loop_
_entity_poly.entity_id
_entity_poly.type
_entity_poly.pdbx_seq_one_letter_code
_entity_poly.pdbx_strand_id
1 'polypeptide(L)'
;MKRIFFIAHLRWLYFNQRTLLSGKTKFWGDYTVSGDVQEEIAGSLSEQIGQLRKSIAGARQDIIAPVVWIGSGQVNIAQCLLDTLDLVKSLADVLASHSHPGTGNPNNSSEIAAHGSTATALSGKYSPIIG
;
A
#
# COMPACT_ATOMS: atom_id res chain seq x y z
N MET A 1 -31.43 23.22 -59.84
CA MET A 1 -31.15 23.75 -58.48
C MET A 1 -30.67 22.59 -57.61
N LYS A 2 -29.54 22.82 -56.93
CA LYS A 2 -28.72 21.88 -56.15
C LYS A 2 -29.38 21.57 -54.79
N ARG A 3 -29.78 20.33 -54.45
CA ARG A 3 -30.03 19.90 -53.05
C ARG A 3 -30.11 18.36 -52.88
N ILE A 4 -29.01 17.61 -53.00
CA ILE A 4 -29.00 16.17 -52.59
C ILE A 4 -27.80 15.73 -51.75
N PHE A 5 -26.71 16.50 -51.64
CA PHE A 5 -25.53 16.02 -50.88
C PHE A 5 -25.24 16.90 -49.67
N PHE A 6 -25.84 16.62 -48.50
CA PHE A 6 -25.31 17.14 -47.23
C PHE A 6 -25.88 16.43 -45.97
N ILE A 7 -25.78 15.10 -45.85
CA ILE A 7 -26.14 14.39 -44.60
C ILE A 7 -25.01 13.50 -44.04
N ALA A 8 -23.88 13.33 -44.74
CA ALA A 8 -22.83 12.40 -44.31
C ALA A 8 -21.47 13.04 -43.98
N HIS A 9 -21.43 14.27 -43.43
CA HIS A 9 -20.16 14.94 -43.09
C HIS A 9 -20.11 15.63 -41.71
N LEU A 10 -21.10 15.43 -40.84
CA LEU A 10 -21.10 15.96 -39.47
C LEU A 10 -20.80 14.93 -38.39
N ARG A 11 -20.39 13.71 -38.77
CA ARG A 11 -20.04 12.62 -37.83
C ARG A 11 -18.56 12.25 -37.87
N TRP A 12 -17.71 13.18 -38.27
CA TRP A 12 -16.26 13.03 -38.33
C TRP A 12 -15.56 14.35 -37.95
N LEU A 13 -15.97 14.96 -36.84
CA LEU A 13 -15.28 16.11 -36.23
C LEU A 13 -15.54 16.25 -34.70
N TYR A 14 -16.08 15.21 -34.05
CA TYR A 14 -16.02 15.09 -32.58
C TYR A 14 -14.83 14.20 -32.22
N PHE A 15 -13.63 14.65 -32.58
CA PHE A 15 -12.42 14.18 -31.92
C PHE A 15 -12.39 14.90 -30.57
N ASN A 16 -12.62 14.11 -29.53
CA ASN A 16 -13.00 14.51 -28.20
C ASN A 16 -11.83 15.18 -27.47
N GLN A 17 -11.56 16.46 -27.74
CA GLN A 17 -10.79 17.28 -26.81
C GLN A 17 -11.68 17.55 -25.59
N ARG A 18 -11.73 16.61 -24.65
CA ARG A 18 -12.24 16.88 -23.30
C ARG A 18 -11.21 17.72 -22.55
N THR A 19 -11.09 18.99 -22.89
CA THR A 19 -10.71 20.01 -21.91
C THR A 19 -11.97 20.29 -21.09
N LEU A 20 -12.14 19.56 -19.99
CA LEU A 20 -13.22 19.84 -19.06
C LEU A 20 -12.77 20.92 -18.09
N LEU A 21 -13.32 22.11 -18.31
CA LEU A 21 -13.58 23.07 -17.25
C LEU A 21 -14.34 22.34 -16.13
N SER A 22 -13.73 22.27 -14.94
CA SER A 22 -14.32 21.89 -13.63
C SER A 22 -15.68 21.15 -13.69
N GLY A 23 -15.70 19.82 -13.54
CA GLY A 23 -16.96 19.08 -13.46
C GLY A 23 -16.80 17.58 -13.18
N LYS A 24 -17.90 16.91 -12.80
CA LYS A 24 -17.93 15.46 -12.58
C LYS A 24 -17.92 14.71 -13.90
N THR A 25 -17.00 13.78 -14.08
CA THR A 25 -16.95 12.87 -15.23
C THR A 25 -17.25 11.45 -14.81
N LYS A 26 -18.09 10.76 -15.58
CA LYS A 26 -18.31 9.32 -15.47
C LYS A 26 -17.94 8.65 -16.79
N PHE A 27 -17.10 7.62 -16.72
CA PHE A 27 -16.78 6.76 -17.84
C PHE A 27 -17.50 5.43 -17.67
N TRP A 28 -18.07 4.89 -18.75
CA TRP A 28 -18.75 3.61 -18.78
C TRP A 28 -17.98 2.71 -19.75
N GLY A 29 -17.39 1.62 -19.24
CA GLY A 29 -16.52 0.71 -20.01
C GLY A 29 -15.04 0.87 -19.67
N ASP A 30 -14.20 0.28 -20.51
CA ASP A 30 -12.74 0.25 -20.31
C ASP A 30 -12.09 1.59 -20.67
N TYR A 31 -11.05 1.94 -19.94
CA TYR A 31 -10.22 3.12 -20.20
C TYR A 31 -8.76 2.72 -20.23
N THR A 32 -8.07 3.10 -21.31
CA THR A 32 -6.65 2.84 -21.51
C THR A 32 -5.93 4.15 -21.74
N VAL A 33 -4.79 4.32 -21.06
CA VAL A 33 -3.88 5.46 -21.25
C VAL A 33 -2.55 4.92 -21.77
N SER A 34 -2.03 5.53 -22.84
CA SER A 34 -0.74 5.16 -23.43
C SER A 34 0.45 5.90 -22.82
N GLY A 35 0.19 7.00 -22.11
CA GLY A 35 1.19 7.82 -21.43
C GLY A 35 0.97 7.86 -19.92
N ASP A 36 1.57 8.85 -19.28
CA ASP A 36 1.53 9.00 -17.84
C ASP A 36 0.16 9.51 -17.35
N VAL A 37 -0.26 9.04 -16.18
CA VAL A 37 -1.42 9.55 -15.45
C VAL A 37 -0.94 10.17 -14.15
N GLN A 38 -1.33 11.41 -13.90
CA GLN A 38 -1.14 12.09 -12.61
C GLN A 38 -2.51 12.47 -12.06
N GLU A 39 -2.81 12.04 -10.84
CA GLU A 39 -4.06 12.34 -10.14
C GLU A 39 -3.74 13.14 -8.88
N GLU A 40 -4.34 14.34 -8.76
CA GLU A 40 -4.27 15.17 -7.56
C GLU A 40 -5.67 15.31 -6.98
N ILE A 41 -5.86 14.82 -5.76
CA ILE A 41 -7.15 14.79 -5.09
C ILE A 41 -7.07 15.70 -3.86
N ALA A 42 -7.73 16.86 -3.93
CA ALA A 42 -7.77 17.81 -2.81
C ALA A 42 -8.60 17.32 -1.60
N GLY A 43 -9.48 16.34 -1.82
CA GLY A 43 -10.31 15.72 -0.80
C GLY A 43 -9.92 14.27 -0.52
N SER A 44 -10.91 13.43 -0.23
CA SER A 44 -10.73 11.99 -0.05
C SER A 44 -10.83 11.22 -1.37
N LEU A 45 -9.94 10.25 -1.58
CA LEU A 45 -10.09 9.22 -2.61
C LEU A 45 -10.72 7.96 -2.01
N SER A 46 -11.79 7.44 -2.63
CA SER A 46 -12.44 6.19 -2.25
C SER A 46 -12.58 5.31 -3.48
N GLU A 47 -11.93 4.15 -3.49
CA GLU A 47 -11.98 3.19 -4.58
C GLU A 47 -12.85 1.99 -4.20
N GLN A 48 -13.91 1.73 -4.96
CA GLN A 48 -14.77 0.56 -4.77
C GLN A 48 -14.66 -0.36 -6.00
N ILE A 49 -14.07 -1.54 -5.80
CA ILE A 49 -13.79 -2.50 -6.85
C ILE A 49 -14.57 -3.78 -6.57
N GLY A 50 -15.53 -4.10 -7.45
CA GLY A 50 -16.41 -5.25 -7.25
C GLY A 50 -15.73 -6.61 -7.45
N GLN A 51 -14.58 -6.64 -8.13
CA GLN A 51 -13.83 -7.86 -8.45
C GLN A 51 -12.35 -7.69 -8.05
N LEU A 52 -11.43 -7.61 -9.02
CA LEU A 52 -9.99 -7.58 -8.78
C LEU A 52 -9.41 -6.17 -8.95
N ARG A 53 -8.62 -5.72 -7.96
CA ARG A 53 -7.61 -4.67 -8.16
C ARG A 53 -6.30 -5.33 -8.57
N LYS A 54 -5.76 -4.99 -9.74
CA LYS A 54 -4.43 -5.43 -10.18
C LYS A 54 -3.54 -4.21 -10.40
N SER A 55 -2.49 -4.07 -9.60
CA SER A 55 -1.46 -3.03 -9.78
C SER A 55 -0.14 -3.73 -10.13
N ILE A 56 0.41 -3.41 -11.29
CA ILE A 56 1.65 -4.02 -11.79
C ILE A 56 2.60 -2.89 -12.16
N ALA A 57 3.67 -2.74 -11.39
CA ALA A 57 4.73 -1.80 -11.70
C ALA A 57 5.91 -2.53 -12.34
N GLY A 58 6.54 -1.91 -13.36
CA GLY A 58 7.70 -2.49 -14.02
C GLY A 58 8.99 -2.42 -13.20
N ALA A 59 9.11 -1.45 -12.29
CA ALA A 59 10.30 -1.24 -11.47
C ALA A 59 9.99 -1.19 -9.97
N ARG A 60 9.05 -0.32 -9.56
CA ARG A 60 8.74 -0.07 -8.15
C ARG A 60 7.30 0.38 -7.99
N GLN A 61 6.65 -0.05 -6.91
CA GLN A 61 5.36 0.46 -6.47
C GLN A 61 5.54 1.12 -5.11
N ASP A 62 5.10 2.38 -5.01
CA ASP A 62 5.18 3.16 -3.77
C ASP A 62 3.79 3.38 -3.18
N ILE A 63 3.67 3.13 -1.88
CA ILE A 63 2.51 3.45 -1.05
C ILE A 63 3.04 4.27 0.11
N ILE A 64 2.91 5.59 0.01
CA ILE A 64 3.50 6.54 0.97
C ILE A 64 2.36 7.26 1.68
N ALA A 65 2.28 7.07 2.98
CA ALA A 65 1.31 7.72 3.85
C ALA A 65 1.93 7.88 5.26
N PRO A 66 1.43 8.83 6.08
CA PRO A 66 1.79 8.89 7.49
C PRO A 66 1.52 7.57 8.22
N VAL A 67 0.42 6.90 7.88
CA VAL A 67 0.03 5.59 8.40
C VAL A 67 -0.48 4.72 7.25
N VAL A 68 0.00 3.48 7.17
CA VAL A 68 -0.39 2.50 6.15
C VAL A 68 -1.27 1.42 6.77
N TRP A 69 -2.43 1.21 6.16
CA TRP A 69 -3.37 0.15 6.51
C TRP A 69 -3.64 -0.74 5.30
N ILE A 70 -3.32 -2.03 5.42
CA ILE A 70 -3.57 -3.02 4.37
C ILE A 70 -4.30 -4.21 5.02
N GLY A 71 -5.60 -4.35 4.77
CA GLY A 71 -6.36 -5.46 5.33
C GLY A 71 -7.85 -5.19 5.40
N SER A 72 -8.49 -5.62 6.49
CA SER A 72 -9.93 -5.46 6.72
C SER A 72 -10.21 -4.25 7.61
N GLY A 73 -11.48 -4.02 8.00
CA GLY A 73 -11.81 -2.98 8.97
C GLY A 73 -11.28 -3.24 10.39
N GLN A 74 -10.79 -4.45 10.67
CA GLN A 74 -10.33 -4.88 12.00
C GLN A 74 -8.86 -5.32 12.02
N VAL A 75 -8.31 -5.73 10.88
CA VAL A 75 -6.96 -6.30 10.80
C VAL A 75 -6.14 -5.53 9.79
N ASN A 76 -5.01 -4.98 10.24
CA ASN A 76 -3.94 -4.50 9.40
C ASN A 76 -2.86 -5.57 9.27
N ILE A 77 -2.60 -6.08 8.07
CA ILE A 77 -1.59 -7.12 7.87
C ILE A 77 -0.18 -6.63 8.20
N ALA A 78 0.08 -5.32 8.10
CA ALA A 78 1.37 -4.76 8.47
C ALA A 78 1.65 -4.89 9.98
N GLN A 79 0.60 -4.93 10.82
CA GLN A 79 0.73 -5.15 12.26
C GLN A 79 1.37 -6.50 12.60
N CYS A 80 1.16 -7.53 11.76
CA CYS A 80 1.81 -8.83 11.91
C CYS A 80 3.35 -8.73 11.97
N LEU A 81 3.95 -7.72 11.32
CA LEU A 81 5.39 -7.48 11.39
C LEU A 81 5.82 -7.02 12.78
N LEU A 82 5.05 -6.15 13.43
CA LEU A 82 5.31 -5.69 14.79
C LEU A 82 5.07 -6.81 15.81
N ASP A 83 3.98 -7.56 15.65
CA ASP A 83 3.68 -8.72 16.50
C ASP A 83 4.81 -9.77 16.42
N THR A 84 5.41 -9.94 15.23
CA THR A 84 6.58 -10.80 15.03
C THR A 84 7.81 -10.26 15.77
N LEU A 85 8.06 -8.95 15.76
CA LEU A 85 9.17 -8.35 16.52
C LEU A 85 9.00 -8.54 18.03
N ASP A 86 7.78 -8.41 18.54
CA ASP A 86 7.47 -8.63 19.96
C ASP A 86 7.64 -10.11 20.35
N LEU A 87 7.26 -11.03 19.46
CA LEU A 87 7.51 -12.46 19.65
C LEU A 87 9.02 -12.78 19.64
N VAL A 88 9.79 -12.18 18.73
CA VAL A 88 11.25 -12.32 18.68
C VAL A 88 11.90 -11.80 19.95
N LYS A 89 11.45 -10.64 20.47
CA LYS A 89 11.91 -10.13 21.75
C LYS A 89 11.63 -11.13 22.88
N SER A 90 10.40 -11.61 22.98
CA SER A 90 9.98 -12.55 24.02
C SER A 90 10.81 -13.84 23.98
N LEU A 91 11.07 -14.35 22.77
CA LEU A 91 11.91 -15.53 22.58
C LEU A 91 13.36 -15.27 23.01
N ALA A 92 13.93 -14.11 22.65
CA ALA A 92 15.28 -13.74 23.06
C ALA A 92 15.39 -13.62 24.60
N ASP A 93 14.40 -13.05 25.26
CA ASP A 93 14.39 -12.92 26.73
C ASP A 93 14.32 -14.30 27.42
N VAL A 94 13.50 -15.22 26.91
CA VAL A 94 13.44 -16.62 27.41
C VAL A 94 14.75 -17.36 27.14
N LEU A 95 15.36 -17.19 25.96
CA LEU A 95 16.64 -17.80 25.65
C LEU A 95 17.79 -17.17 26.45
N ALA A 96 17.80 -15.88 26.75
CA ALA A 96 18.89 -15.30 27.55
C ALA A 96 18.87 -15.82 29.01
N SER A 97 17.67 -16.14 29.51
CA SER A 97 17.44 -16.62 30.86
C SER A 97 17.39 -18.14 31.01
N HIS A 98 17.45 -18.90 29.91
CA HIS A 98 17.46 -20.36 29.99
C HIS A 98 18.67 -20.84 30.78
N SER A 99 18.53 -21.92 31.54
CA SER A 99 19.64 -22.48 32.30
C SER A 99 19.44 -23.98 32.54
N HIS A 100 20.55 -24.69 32.78
CA HIS A 100 20.53 -26.10 33.20
C HIS A 100 21.10 -26.24 34.62
N PRO A 101 20.61 -27.20 35.43
CA PRO A 101 21.22 -27.53 36.70
C PRO A 101 22.70 -27.89 36.52
N GLY A 102 23.58 -27.25 37.29
CA GLY A 102 25.03 -27.49 37.25
C GLY A 102 25.80 -26.79 36.13
N THR A 103 25.12 -26.20 35.14
CA THR A 103 25.75 -25.44 34.04
C THR A 103 25.49 -23.94 34.15
N GLY A 104 24.31 -23.55 34.66
CA GLY A 104 23.88 -22.14 34.69
C GLY A 104 23.35 -21.66 33.34
N ASN A 105 23.34 -20.34 33.15
CA ASN A 105 22.89 -19.67 31.93
C ASN A 105 23.88 -19.83 30.77
N PRO A 106 23.48 -19.53 29.52
CA PRO A 106 24.39 -19.43 28.40
C PRO A 106 25.54 -18.45 28.64
N ASN A 107 26.72 -18.84 28.17
CA ASN A 107 27.91 -17.98 28.16
C ASN A 107 27.69 -16.70 27.32
N ASN A 108 26.77 -16.72 26.35
CA ASN A 108 26.39 -15.60 25.50
C ASN A 108 25.02 -15.00 25.85
N SER A 109 24.52 -15.20 27.07
CA SER A 109 23.21 -14.69 27.53
C SER A 109 23.02 -13.19 27.27
N SER A 110 24.06 -12.38 27.48
CA SER A 110 24.03 -10.94 27.19
C SER A 110 23.84 -10.63 25.70
N GLU A 111 24.47 -11.40 24.81
CA GLU A 111 24.34 -11.21 23.37
C GLU A 111 22.93 -11.60 22.90
N ILE A 112 22.40 -12.70 23.44
CA ILE A 112 21.02 -13.14 23.17
C ILE A 112 20.02 -12.03 23.57
N ALA A 113 20.16 -11.47 24.78
CA ALA A 113 19.30 -10.38 25.24
C ALA A 113 19.41 -9.10 24.36
N ALA A 114 20.60 -8.84 23.78
CA ALA A 114 20.81 -7.73 22.88
C ALA A 114 19.99 -7.86 21.56
N HIS A 115 19.71 -9.08 21.10
CA HIS A 115 18.79 -9.29 19.98
C HIS A 115 17.35 -8.86 20.31
N GLY A 116 16.87 -9.13 21.53
CA GLY A 116 15.56 -8.65 21.98
C GLY A 116 15.49 -7.13 22.09
N SER A 117 16.59 -6.49 22.50
CA SER A 117 16.72 -5.02 22.49
C SER A 117 16.67 -4.46 21.07
N THR A 118 17.30 -5.14 20.10
CA THR A 118 17.25 -4.77 18.68
C THR A 118 15.83 -4.87 18.12
N ALA A 119 15.10 -5.94 18.44
CA ALA A 119 13.71 -6.10 18.03
C ALA A 119 12.82 -4.97 18.59
N THR A 120 13.04 -4.58 19.85
CA THR A 120 12.36 -3.43 20.48
C THR A 120 12.61 -2.14 19.71
N ALA A 121 13.87 -1.87 19.33
CA ALA A 121 14.23 -0.67 18.58
C ALA A 121 13.59 -0.64 17.17
N LEU A 122 13.52 -1.79 16.49
CA LEU A 122 12.85 -1.91 15.20
C LEU A 122 11.33 -1.69 15.33
N SER A 123 10.71 -2.22 16.39
CA SER A 123 9.28 -1.99 16.67
C SER A 123 9.00 -0.50 16.87
N GLY A 124 9.84 0.20 17.64
CA GLY A 124 9.76 1.65 17.81
C GLY A 124 9.97 2.44 16.50
N LYS A 125 10.81 1.94 15.58
CA LYS A 125 11.04 2.56 14.28
C LYS A 125 9.83 2.46 13.34
N TYR A 126 9.14 1.32 13.32
CA TYR A 126 8.10 1.04 12.32
C TYR A 126 6.67 1.27 12.83
N SER A 127 6.43 1.22 14.15
CA SER A 127 5.11 1.48 14.72
C SER A 127 4.48 2.81 14.33
N PRO A 128 5.20 3.93 14.10
CA PRO A 128 4.54 5.18 13.72
C PRO A 128 3.85 5.15 12.34
N ILE A 129 4.23 4.23 11.46
CA ILE A 129 3.71 4.15 10.08
C ILE A 129 2.78 2.96 9.85
N ILE A 130 2.59 2.10 10.86
CA ILE A 130 1.70 0.95 10.83
C ILE A 130 0.50 1.28 11.71
N GLY A 131 -0.70 1.30 11.11
CA GLY A 131 -1.95 1.62 11.80
C GLY A 131 -2.57 0.47 12.55
#